data_AF-A0A3N6M246-F1
#
_entry.id   AF-A0A3N6M246-F1
#
_cell.length_a   1.000
_cell.length_b   1.000
_cell.length_c   1.000
_cell.angle_alpha   90.00
_cell.angle_beta   90.00
_cell.angle_gamma   90.00
#
_symmetry.space_group_name_H-M   'P 1'
#
loop_
_entity.id
_entity.type
_entity.pdbx_description
1 polymer ?
#
loop_
_entity_poly.entity_id
_entity_poly.type
_entity_poly.pdbx_seq_one_letter_code
_entity_poly.pdbx_strand_id
1 'polypeptide(L)'
;MGRFGTLLLKGVGVFLLGVLALAIVWTILSAVLSLVATVVSLLVTAVVVGVLVLAAIGLFSILRDRGDSETRTRSTSVGRSIGDDERQSTAADPESRLRSRYVAGELSDDEFERRLDRVLEDDETRDRSGGRYSNSRDLNRSRR
;
A
#
# COMPACT_ATOMS: atom_id res chain seq x y z
N MET A 1 5.35 -74.43 -13.36
CA MET A 1 6.16 -73.19 -13.34
C MET A 1 5.28 -71.93 -13.30
N GLY A 2 4.28 -71.83 -12.42
CA GLY A 2 3.27 -70.74 -12.47
C GLY A 2 3.17 -69.84 -11.23
N ARG A 3 3.96 -70.09 -10.18
CA ARG A 3 3.82 -69.42 -8.88
C ARG A 3 4.70 -68.18 -8.75
N PHE A 4 5.81 -68.13 -9.50
CA PHE A 4 6.70 -66.98 -9.55
C PHE A 4 6.08 -65.76 -10.25
N GLY A 5 5.31 -65.97 -11.33
CA GLY A 5 4.67 -64.87 -12.07
C GLY A 5 3.60 -64.12 -11.27
N THR A 6 2.82 -64.82 -10.44
CA THR A 6 1.78 -64.20 -9.60
C THR A 6 2.34 -63.49 -8.37
N LEU A 7 3.48 -63.95 -7.83
CA LEU A 7 4.22 -63.25 -6.77
C LEU A 7 4.87 -61.97 -7.30
N LEU A 8 5.48 -62.00 -8.49
CA LEU A 8 6.03 -60.81 -9.13
C LEU A 8 4.94 -59.78 -9.45
N LEU A 9 3.81 -60.22 -10.00
CA LEU A 9 2.70 -59.33 -10.36
C LEU A 9 2.08 -58.65 -9.12
N LYS A 10 1.95 -59.39 -8.01
CA LYS A 10 1.49 -58.81 -6.72
C LYS A 10 2.52 -57.85 -6.12
N GLY A 11 3.80 -58.19 -6.18
CA GLY A 11 4.89 -57.33 -5.71
C GLY A 11 4.94 -56.00 -6.46
N VAL A 12 4.85 -56.05 -7.79
CA VAL A 12 4.79 -54.84 -8.64
C VAL A 12 3.52 -54.03 -8.36
N GLY A 13 2.37 -54.68 -8.15
CA GLY A 13 1.13 -53.98 -7.80
C GLY A 13 1.21 -53.21 -6.48
N VAL A 14 1.73 -53.84 -5.42
CA VAL A 14 1.92 -53.18 -4.11
C VAL A 14 2.96 -52.06 -4.21
N PHE A 15 4.04 -52.28 -4.97
CA PHE A 15 5.07 -51.28 -5.20
C PHE A 15 4.50 -50.04 -5.91
N LEU A 16 3.74 -50.23 -6.99
CA LEU A 16 3.08 -49.14 -7.71
C LEU A 16 2.09 -48.38 -6.82
N LEU A 17 1.35 -49.09 -5.97
CA LEU A 17 0.44 -48.46 -5.02
C LEU A 17 1.20 -47.61 -3.99
N GLY A 18 2.33 -48.10 -3.48
CA GLY A 18 3.21 -47.35 -2.59
C GLY A 18 3.80 -46.10 -3.27
N VAL A 19 4.28 -46.23 -4.50
CA VAL A 19 4.78 -45.09 -5.29
C VAL A 19 3.67 -44.07 -5.55
N LEU A 20 2.47 -44.52 -5.88
CA LEU A 20 1.32 -43.64 -6.09
C LEU A 20 0.94 -42.88 -4.82
N ALA A 21 0.90 -43.57 -3.67
CA ALA A 21 0.62 -42.93 -2.39
C ALA A 21 1.70 -41.88 -2.05
N LEU A 22 2.97 -42.22 -2.26
CA LEU A 22 4.08 -41.29 -2.06
C LEU A 22 4.01 -40.08 -3.00
N ALA A 23 3.67 -40.31 -4.26
CA ALA A 23 3.49 -39.23 -5.24
C ALA A 23 2.41 -38.25 -4.80
N ILE A 24 1.26 -38.76 -4.31
CA ILE A 24 0.18 -37.91 -3.78
C ILE A 24 0.66 -37.07 -2.60
N VAL A 25 1.34 -37.68 -1.63
CA VAL A 25 1.89 -36.96 -0.47
C VAL A 25 2.88 -35.88 -0.92
N TRP A 26 3.76 -36.22 -1.86
CA TRP A 26 4.72 -35.27 -2.43
C TRP A 26 4.04 -34.11 -3.14
N THR A 27 2.99 -34.37 -3.93
CA THR A 27 2.22 -33.33 -4.60
C THR A 27 1.55 -32.38 -3.61
N ILE A 28 0.95 -32.89 -2.54
CA ILE A 28 0.33 -32.06 -1.51
C ILE A 28 1.37 -31.18 -0.84
N LEU A 29 2.51 -31.78 -0.46
CA LEU A 29 3.61 -31.03 0.16
C LEU A 29 4.15 -29.93 -0.76
N SER A 30 4.34 -30.25 -2.03
CA SER A 30 4.77 -29.29 -3.05
C SER A 30 3.74 -28.17 -3.26
N ALA A 31 2.44 -28.49 -3.22
CA ALA A 31 1.38 -27.49 -3.39
C ALA A 31 1.37 -26.49 -2.23
N VAL A 32 1.47 -26.99 -0.99
CA VAL A 32 1.55 -26.14 0.21
C VAL A 32 2.80 -25.27 0.18
N LEU A 33 3.96 -25.87 -0.12
CA LEU A 33 5.22 -25.14 -0.23
C LEU A 33 5.15 -24.08 -1.34
N SER A 34 4.56 -24.40 -2.48
CA SER A 34 4.36 -23.46 -3.59
C SER A 34 3.49 -22.28 -3.18
N LEU A 35 2.44 -22.50 -2.37
CA LEU A 35 1.58 -21.42 -1.89
C LEU A 35 2.34 -20.48 -0.94
N VAL A 36 3.18 -21.02 -0.07
CA VAL A 36 4.05 -20.19 0.79
C VAL A 36 5.06 -19.42 -0.07
N ALA A 37 5.67 -20.09 -1.04
CA ALA A 37 6.65 -19.48 -1.94
C ALA A 37 6.05 -18.35 -2.78
N THR A 38 4.80 -18.48 -3.26
CA THR A 38 4.13 -17.41 -4.02
C THR A 38 3.86 -16.19 -3.16
N VAL A 39 3.38 -16.37 -1.93
CA VAL A 39 3.16 -15.25 -0.99
C VAL A 39 4.47 -14.55 -0.68
N VAL A 40 5.53 -15.31 -0.34
CA VAL A 40 6.86 -14.74 -0.08
C VAL A 40 7.39 -14.00 -1.31
N SER A 41 7.28 -14.59 -2.50
CA SER A 41 7.71 -13.96 -3.75
C SER A 41 6.96 -12.66 -4.03
N LEU A 42 5.67 -12.60 -3.74
CA LEU A 42 4.86 -11.41 -3.92
C LEU A 42 5.27 -10.30 -2.94
N LEU A 43 5.52 -10.64 -1.67
CA LEU A 43 6.04 -9.71 -0.67
C LEU A 43 7.43 -9.18 -1.07
N VAL A 44 8.35 -10.05 -1.47
CA VAL A 44 9.69 -9.65 -1.93
C VAL A 44 9.59 -8.73 -3.14
N THR A 45 8.74 -9.07 -4.12
CA THR A 45 8.52 -8.24 -5.30
C THR A 45 7.98 -6.87 -4.93
N ALA A 46 7.00 -6.80 -4.02
CA ALA A 46 6.45 -5.53 -3.53
C ALA A 46 7.52 -4.68 -2.82
N VAL A 47 8.38 -5.30 -2.00
CA VAL A 47 9.50 -4.61 -1.35
C VAL A 47 10.49 -4.08 -2.39
N VAL A 48 10.88 -4.91 -3.36
CA VAL A 48 11.82 -4.51 -4.42
C VAL A 48 11.26 -3.34 -5.23
N VAL A 49 9.99 -3.42 -5.64
CA VAL A 49 9.31 -2.32 -6.34
C VAL A 49 9.26 -1.07 -5.46
N GLY A 50 8.92 -1.19 -4.19
CA GLY A 50 8.90 -0.06 -3.26
C GLY A 50 10.27 0.61 -3.12
N VAL A 51 11.35 -0.17 -2.99
CA VAL A 51 12.72 0.34 -2.96
C VAL A 51 13.09 1.02 -4.28
N LEU A 52 12.72 0.44 -5.42
CA LEU A 52 12.97 1.07 -6.73
C LEU A 52 12.22 2.39 -6.89
N VAL A 53 10.97 2.47 -6.46
CA VAL A 53 10.19 3.72 -6.47
C VAL A 53 10.84 4.76 -5.57
N LEU A 54 11.22 4.39 -4.35
CA LEU A 54 11.89 5.29 -3.42
C LEU A 54 13.24 5.78 -3.99
N ALA A 55 14.01 4.88 -4.61
CA ALA A 55 15.26 5.23 -5.27
C ALA A 55 15.03 6.17 -6.46
N ALA A 56 13.98 5.96 -7.25
CA ALA A 56 13.63 6.83 -8.37
C ALA A 56 13.23 8.23 -7.89
N ILE A 57 12.41 8.33 -6.83
CA ILE A 57 12.03 9.61 -6.21
C ILE A 57 13.28 10.31 -5.65
N GLY A 58 14.13 9.60 -4.92
CA GLY A 58 15.37 10.15 -4.37
C GLY A 58 16.31 10.66 -5.46
N LEU A 59 16.46 9.90 -6.54
CA LEU A 59 17.28 10.30 -7.68
C LEU A 59 16.69 11.53 -8.39
N PHE A 60 15.37 11.56 -8.60
CA PHE A 60 14.69 12.71 -9.18
C PHE A 60 14.82 13.97 -8.31
N SER A 61 14.73 13.83 -6.98
CA SER A 61 14.92 14.94 -6.03
C SER A 61 16.33 15.53 -6.14
N ILE A 62 17.37 14.69 -6.21
CA ILE A 62 18.77 15.16 -6.34
C ILE A 62 18.99 15.85 -7.69
N LEU A 63 18.42 15.30 -8.78
CA LEU A 63 18.52 15.92 -10.11
C LEU A 63 17.81 17.27 -10.16
N ARG A 64 16.66 17.41 -9.48
CA ARG A 64 15.88 18.65 -9.41
C ARG A 64 16.57 19.71 -8.54
N ASP A 65 17.11 19.34 -7.38
CA ASP A 65 17.88 20.26 -6.52
C ASP A 65 19.09 20.85 -7.24
N ARG A 66 19.73 20.09 -8.14
CA ARG A 66 20.84 20.57 -8.96
C ARG A 66 20.43 21.56 -10.05
N GLY A 67 19.15 21.55 -10.46
CA GLY A 67 18.56 22.51 -11.40
C GLY A 67 18.00 23.77 -10.73
N ASP A 68 17.60 23.68 -9.45
CA ASP A 68 16.95 24.75 -8.68
C ASP A 68 17.89 25.44 -7.67
N SER A 69 19.20 25.18 -7.73
CA SER A 69 20.23 25.67 -6.79
C SER A 69 20.39 27.20 -6.71
N GLU A 70 19.61 28.00 -7.44
CA GLU A 70 19.60 29.46 -7.30
C GLU A 70 18.52 30.01 -6.36
N THR A 71 17.59 29.20 -5.80
CA THR A 71 16.57 29.79 -4.91
C THR A 71 16.13 28.87 -3.77
N ARG A 72 16.63 29.23 -2.58
CA ARG A 72 16.13 28.91 -1.22
C ARG A 72 16.66 27.63 -0.56
N THR A 73 17.85 27.81 0.01
CA THR A 73 18.13 27.41 1.39
C THR A 73 16.96 27.79 2.31
N ARG A 74 16.21 26.80 2.79
CA ARG A 74 15.66 26.70 4.16
C ARG A 74 14.52 25.68 4.16
N SER A 75 14.81 24.46 4.62
CA SER A 75 14.08 23.83 5.73
C SER A 75 14.68 22.46 6.02
N THR A 76 15.50 22.44 7.07
CA THR A 76 15.81 21.26 7.88
C THR A 76 14.53 20.69 8.49
N SER A 77 14.18 19.45 8.17
CA SER A 77 13.57 18.52 9.14
C SER A 77 13.78 17.08 8.67
N VAL A 78 14.76 16.44 9.29
CA VAL A 78 14.90 14.98 9.35
C VAL A 78 13.66 14.45 10.07
N GLY A 79 12.73 13.91 9.30
CA GLY A 79 11.48 13.34 9.81
C GLY A 79 11.02 12.25 8.88
N ARG A 80 11.27 11.00 9.28
CA ARG A 80 10.66 9.81 8.74
C ARG A 80 9.13 9.96 8.81
N SER A 81 8.50 10.39 7.72
CA SER A 81 7.06 10.33 7.53
C SER A 81 6.79 9.46 6.30
N ILE A 82 6.09 8.37 6.55
CA ILE A 82 5.48 7.52 5.55
C ILE A 82 4.23 8.28 5.08
N GLY A 83 4.21 8.62 3.79
CA GLY A 83 2.99 8.93 3.03
C GLY A 83 2.39 10.32 3.30
N ASP A 84 2.87 11.32 2.56
CA ASP A 84 2.11 12.54 2.28
C ASP A 84 2.42 12.98 0.84
N ASP A 85 1.67 12.41 -0.10
CA ASP A 85 1.50 13.01 -1.41
C ASP A 85 0.37 14.05 -1.32
N GLU A 86 0.75 15.28 -1.66
CA GLU A 86 -0.10 16.31 -2.28
C GLU A 86 -1.08 17.10 -1.39
N ARG A 87 -0.50 18.09 -0.71
CA ARG A 87 -0.80 19.53 -0.91
C ARG A 87 -2.29 19.90 -1.10
N GLN A 88 -2.91 20.29 0.02
CA GLN A 88 -3.57 21.59 0.05
C GLN A 88 -3.26 22.31 1.37
N SER A 89 -2.46 23.37 1.27
CA SER A 89 -2.17 24.28 2.37
C SER A 89 -3.42 25.08 2.73
N THR A 90 -4.26 24.52 3.60
CA THR A 90 -5.14 25.28 4.49
C THR A 90 -5.26 24.49 5.79
N ALA A 91 -4.55 24.92 6.84
CA ALA A 91 -4.79 24.55 8.23
C ALA A 91 -5.12 23.06 8.52
N ALA A 92 -4.10 22.19 8.59
CA ALA A 92 -4.12 20.83 9.15
C ALA A 92 -5.53 20.28 9.45
N ASP A 93 -6.10 19.62 8.44
CA ASP A 93 -7.48 19.12 8.45
C ASP A 93 -7.78 18.41 9.79
N PRO A 94 -8.91 18.73 10.45
CA PRO A 94 -9.30 18.06 11.68
C PRO A 94 -9.32 16.53 11.53
N GLU A 95 -9.58 16.01 10.32
CA GLU A 95 -9.52 14.59 9.98
C GLU A 95 -8.11 14.01 10.04
N SER A 96 -7.14 14.69 9.42
CA SER A 96 -5.73 14.27 9.42
C SER A 96 -5.18 14.17 10.84
N ARG A 97 -5.58 15.10 11.72
CA ARG A 97 -5.24 15.05 13.15
C ARG A 97 -5.92 13.94 13.94
N LEU A 98 -7.11 13.49 13.54
CA LEU A 98 -7.77 12.33 14.14
C LEU A 98 -7.09 11.03 13.72
N ARG A 99 -6.77 10.90 12.43
CA ARG A 99 -6.06 9.73 11.88
C ARG A 99 -4.68 9.54 12.51
N SER A 100 -3.93 10.63 12.73
CA SER A 100 -2.61 10.55 13.39
C SER A 100 -2.71 10.02 14.82
N ARG A 101 -3.76 10.35 15.58
CA ARG A 101 -3.93 9.89 16.97
C ARG A 101 -4.46 8.46 17.07
N TYR A 102 -5.27 8.04 16.12
CA TYR A 102 -5.69 6.65 15.97
C TYR A 102 -4.48 5.72 15.74
N VAL A 103 -3.62 6.09 14.77
CA VAL A 103 -2.41 5.32 14.46
C VAL A 103 -1.40 5.32 15.63
N ALA A 104 -1.39 6.38 16.43
CA ALA A 104 -0.59 6.46 17.66
C ALA A 104 -1.16 5.60 18.81
N GLY A 105 -2.36 5.02 18.66
CA GLY A 105 -3.04 4.25 19.71
C GLY A 105 -3.62 5.11 20.84
N GLU A 106 -3.72 6.42 20.65
CA GLU A 106 -4.29 7.36 21.62
C GLU A 106 -5.83 7.43 21.57
N LEU A 107 -6.44 6.81 20.56
CA LEU A 107 -7.89 6.75 20.35
C LEU A 107 -8.32 5.30 20.10
N SER A 108 -9.40 4.87 20.77
CA SER A 108 -10.04 3.58 20.46
C SER A 108 -10.83 3.64 19.15
N ASP A 109 -11.05 2.49 18.50
CA ASP A 109 -11.83 2.37 17.26
C ASP A 109 -13.21 3.06 17.40
N ASP A 110 -13.95 2.78 18.49
CA ASP A 110 -15.29 3.36 18.74
C ASP A 110 -15.28 4.88 18.92
N GLU A 111 -14.19 5.44 19.47
CA GLU A 111 -14.02 6.88 19.63
C GLU A 111 -13.60 7.56 18.34
N PHE A 112 -12.81 6.88 17.51
CA PHE A 112 -12.44 7.34 16.18
C PHE A 112 -13.67 7.48 15.29
N GLU A 113 -14.50 6.44 15.19
CA GLU A 113 -15.71 6.48 14.34
C GLU A 113 -16.66 7.60 14.75
N ARG A 114 -16.96 7.74 16.05
CA ARG A 114 -17.83 8.82 16.57
C ARG A 114 -17.29 10.21 16.30
N ARG A 115 -15.97 10.38 16.24
CA ARG A 115 -15.36 11.70 16.05
C ARG A 115 -15.13 12.01 14.58
N LEU A 116 -14.90 10.99 13.76
CA LEU A 116 -14.80 11.09 12.31
C LEU A 116 -16.15 11.54 11.72
N ASP A 117 -17.24 10.91 12.13
CA ASP A 117 -18.60 11.23 11.69
C ASP A 117 -18.93 12.72 11.92
N ARG A 118 -18.57 13.25 13.09
CA ARG A 118 -18.76 14.67 13.41
C ARG A 118 -17.93 15.61 12.55
N VAL A 119 -16.70 15.23 12.22
CA VAL A 119 -15.82 16.10 11.43
C VAL A 119 -16.26 16.14 9.97
N LEU A 120 -16.75 15.01 9.43
CA LEU A 120 -17.31 14.94 8.08
C LEU A 120 -18.58 15.80 7.96
N GLU A 121 -19.49 15.75 8.92
CA GLU A 121 -20.72 16.57 8.93
C GLU A 121 -20.42 18.08 8.97
N ASP A 122 -19.39 18.48 9.71
CA ASP A 122 -18.94 19.88 9.81
C ASP A 122 -18.29 20.38 8.50
N ASP A 123 -17.58 19.52 7.77
CA ASP A 123 -16.91 19.87 6.51
C ASP A 123 -17.90 20.01 5.35
N GLU A 124 -18.86 19.07 5.24
CA GLU A 124 -19.95 19.14 4.27
C GLU A 124 -20.77 20.44 4.41
N THR A 125 -20.95 20.92 5.65
CA THR A 125 -21.66 22.16 5.95
C THR A 125 -20.87 23.41 5.51
N ARG A 126 -19.53 23.36 5.58
CA ARG A 126 -18.64 24.46 5.16
C ARG A 126 -18.56 24.57 3.65
N ASP A 127 -18.43 23.45 2.95
CA ASP A 127 -18.39 23.42 1.49
C ASP A 127 -19.70 23.92 0.86
N ARG A 128 -20.84 23.59 1.46
CA ARG A 128 -22.15 24.10 1.02
C ARG A 128 -22.32 25.61 1.22
N SER A 129 -21.55 26.20 2.13
CA SER A 129 -21.62 27.62 2.49
C SER A 129 -20.62 28.50 1.71
N GLY A 130 -19.58 27.92 1.09
CA GLY A 130 -18.52 28.64 0.37
C GLY A 130 -18.86 29.10 -1.05
N GLY A 131 -19.98 28.65 -1.64
CA GLY A 131 -20.26 28.78 -3.07
C GLY A 131 -20.98 30.06 -3.57
N ARG A 132 -21.13 31.13 -2.78
CA ARG A 132 -22.01 32.27 -3.18
C ARG A 132 -21.36 33.65 -3.40
N TYR A 133 -20.05 33.85 -3.23
CA TYR A 133 -19.50 35.21 -3.28
C TYR A 133 -18.22 35.36 -4.11
N SER A 134 -18.32 35.34 -5.44
CA SER A 134 -17.25 35.86 -6.31
C SER A 134 -17.68 36.05 -7.78
N ASN A 135 -18.71 36.87 -8.03
CA ASN A 135 -18.91 37.41 -9.38
C ASN A 135 -19.35 38.87 -9.34
N SER A 136 -18.42 39.75 -8.99
CA SER A 136 -18.55 41.20 -9.19
C SER A 136 -17.20 41.84 -8.89
N ARG A 137 -16.37 42.07 -9.93
CA ARG A 137 -15.47 43.23 -10.01
C ARG A 137 -14.60 43.20 -11.28
N ASP A 138 -14.57 44.37 -11.93
CA ASP A 138 -13.50 44.88 -12.81
C ASP A 138 -13.44 44.40 -14.27
N LEU A 139 -14.44 44.85 -15.06
CA LEU A 139 -14.25 45.18 -16.48
C LEU A 139 -14.18 46.70 -16.65
N ASN A 140 -13.14 47.35 -16.11
CA ASN A 140 -12.86 48.76 -16.42
C ASN A 140 -11.35 49.05 -16.50
N ARG A 141 -10.66 48.38 -17.44
CA ARG A 141 -9.29 48.74 -17.81
C ARG A 141 -9.05 48.61 -19.30
N SER A 142 -9.81 49.38 -20.07
CA SER A 142 -9.60 49.61 -21.49
C SER A 142 -10.23 50.99 -21.77
N ARG A 143 -9.57 52.01 -22.29
CA ARG A 143 -8.25 52.22 -22.87
C ARG A 143 -7.95 53.71 -22.65
N ARG A 144 -6.69 54.03 -22.34
CA ARG A 144 -6.13 55.35 -22.60
C ARG A 144 -5.49 55.35 -23.97
#